data_AF-A0A540MT22-F1
#
_entry.id   AF-A0A540MT22-F1
#
_cell.length_a   1.000
_cell.length_b   1.000
_cell.length_c   1.000
_cell.angle_alpha   90.00
_cell.angle_beta   90.00
_cell.angle_gamma   90.00
#
_symmetry.space_group_name_H-M   'P 1'
#
loop_
_entity.id
_entity.type
_entity.pdbx_description
1 polymer ?
#
loop_
_entity_poly.entity_id
_entity_poly.type
_entity_poly.pdbx_seq_one_letter_code
_entity_poly.pdbx_strand_id
1 'polypeptide(L)'
;MKLRGGSVLGKKTILKSDHFPGCQNKRLYPHIDGAPNYRQADSLHVHGVAIPTIDGIQNVLNHIGAQQIDGKRAQVLWINLREEPVRLICSMLFLHVRV
;
A
#
# COMPACT_ATOMS: atom_id res chain seq x y z
N MET A 1 -19.62 -4.29 13.01
CA MET A 1 -18.97 -3.49 11.96
C MET A 1 -20.05 -2.61 11.32
N LYS A 2 -20.00 -1.27 11.46
CA LYS A 2 -21.01 -0.37 10.87
C LYS A 2 -20.71 -0.21 9.37
N LEU A 3 -21.58 -0.75 8.52
CA LEU A 3 -21.55 -0.49 7.08
C LEU A 3 -21.99 0.96 6.84
N ARG A 4 -21.11 1.76 6.20
CA ARG A 4 -21.48 3.11 5.74
C ARG A 4 -22.31 2.98 4.47
N GLY A 5 -23.60 3.32 4.53
CA GLY A 5 -24.47 3.42 3.36
C GLY A 5 -24.30 4.77 2.67
N GLY A 6 -23.99 4.78 1.37
CA GLY A 6 -23.87 6.00 0.57
C GLY A 6 -23.15 5.78 -0.76
N SER A 7 -23.51 6.56 -1.79
CA SER A 7 -22.78 6.54 -3.07
C SER A 7 -21.43 7.21 -2.89
N VAL A 8 -20.35 6.45 -3.10
CA VAL A 8 -18.98 6.96 -3.02
C VAL A 8 -18.59 7.68 -4.30
N LEU A 9 -19.24 7.45 -5.43
CA LEU A 9 -18.93 8.12 -6.70
C LEU A 9 -20.14 8.96 -7.11
N GLY A 10 -20.08 10.25 -6.78
CA GLY A 10 -21.14 11.22 -7.07
C GLY A 10 -20.71 12.24 -8.14
N LYS A 11 -21.64 13.09 -8.56
CA LYS A 11 -21.34 14.26 -9.39
C LYS A 11 -20.26 15.12 -8.70
N LYS A 12 -19.35 15.72 -9.47
CA LYS A 12 -18.21 16.54 -8.97
C LYS A 12 -17.18 15.76 -8.13
N THR A 13 -16.97 14.50 -8.46
CA THR A 13 -15.91 13.69 -7.84
C THR A 13 -15.02 13.10 -8.92
N ILE A 14 -13.73 12.96 -8.60
CA ILE A 14 -12.72 12.39 -9.48
C ILE A 14 -12.09 11.19 -8.79
N LEU A 15 -11.82 10.14 -9.58
CA LEU A 15 -10.95 9.05 -9.20
C LEU A 15 -9.53 9.39 -9.60
N LYS A 16 -8.62 9.41 -8.63
CA LYS A 16 -7.20 9.62 -8.88
C LYS A 16 -6.44 8.32 -8.64
N SER A 17 -5.62 7.90 -9.59
CA SER A 17 -4.69 6.78 -9.37
C SER A 17 -3.81 7.11 -8.16
N ASP A 18 -3.81 6.21 -7.17
CA ASP A 18 -3.10 6.42 -5.91
C ASP A 18 -1.59 6.16 -6.10
N HIS A 19 -1.26 5.25 -7.02
CA HIS A 19 0.12 5.04 -7.45
C HIS A 19 0.56 6.15 -8.43
N PHE A 20 1.55 6.94 -8.03
CA PHE A 20 2.12 8.02 -8.85
C PHE A 20 3.56 7.70 -9.27
N PRO A 21 3.79 7.28 -10.54
CA PRO A 21 5.12 7.02 -11.05
C PRO A 21 6.01 8.27 -10.94
N GLY A 22 7.23 8.11 -10.44
CA GLY A 22 8.20 9.20 -10.31
C GLY A 22 8.21 9.97 -8.99
N CYS A 23 7.22 9.79 -8.10
CA CYS A 23 7.25 10.33 -6.72
C CYS A 23 8.06 9.46 -5.73
N GLN A 24 9.13 8.85 -6.22
CA GLN A 24 10.02 8.02 -5.42
C GLN A 24 11.18 8.86 -4.89
N ASN A 25 11.42 8.80 -3.58
CA ASN A 25 12.60 9.38 -2.98
C ASN A 25 13.79 8.44 -3.24
N LYS A 26 14.60 8.77 -4.26
CA LYS A 26 15.78 8.01 -4.69
C LYS A 26 16.87 7.87 -3.62
N ARG A 27 16.75 8.57 -2.49
CA ARG A 27 17.68 8.47 -1.35
C ARG A 27 17.32 7.35 -0.37
N LEU A 28 16.11 6.79 -0.46
CA LEU A 28 15.67 5.70 0.39
C LEU A 28 16.16 4.37 -0.19
N TYR A 29 16.84 3.59 0.64
CA TYR A 29 17.23 2.22 0.31
C TYR A 29 16.69 1.29 1.41
N PRO A 30 16.30 0.05 1.05
CA PRO A 30 16.35 -0.55 -0.28
C PRO A 30 15.21 -0.07 -1.20
N HIS A 31 15.44 -0.17 -2.52
CA HIS A 31 14.42 0.04 -3.54
C HIS A 31 13.71 -1.30 -3.80
N ILE A 32 12.39 -1.33 -3.61
CA ILE A 32 11.56 -2.51 -3.88
C ILE A 32 10.64 -2.17 -5.05
N ASP A 33 10.68 -2.98 -6.10
CA ASP A 33 9.87 -2.75 -7.29
C ASP A 33 8.37 -2.84 -6.98
N GLY A 34 7.59 -1.90 -7.52
CA GLY A 34 6.17 -1.74 -7.20
C GLY A 34 5.86 -1.25 -5.78
N ALA A 35 6.86 -1.04 -4.92
CA ALA A 35 6.73 -0.67 -3.51
C ALA A 35 7.53 0.63 -3.20
N PRO A 36 7.03 1.79 -3.64
CA PRO A 36 7.76 3.05 -3.58
C PRO A 36 8.01 3.50 -2.14
N ASN A 37 9.16 4.14 -1.89
CA ASN A 37 9.52 4.71 -0.58
C ASN A 37 9.47 3.69 0.57
N TYR A 38 9.84 2.44 0.29
CA TYR A 38 10.00 1.43 1.32
C TYR A 38 11.01 1.88 2.39
N ARG A 39 10.70 1.55 3.64
CA ARG A 39 11.51 1.81 4.82
C ARG A 39 11.18 0.80 5.91
N GLN A 40 12.18 0.49 6.72
CA GLN A 40 12.03 -0.31 7.93
C GLN A 40 12.38 0.56 9.13
N ALA A 41 11.61 0.44 10.21
CA ALA A 41 11.92 1.08 11.47
C ALA A 41 12.96 0.24 12.22
N ASP A 42 14.22 0.70 12.21
CA ASP A 42 15.38 0.16 12.93
C ASP A 42 15.24 -1.28 13.45
N SER A 43 15.30 -1.49 14.77
CA SER A 43 15.29 -2.80 15.42
C SER A 43 13.90 -3.44 15.54
N LEU A 44 12.89 -2.92 14.82
CA LEU A 44 11.52 -3.40 14.88
C LEU A 44 11.11 -4.09 13.57
N HIS A 45 10.19 -5.05 13.68
CA HIS A 45 9.50 -5.68 12.55
C HIS A 45 8.36 -4.79 12.01
N VAL A 46 8.66 -3.50 11.87
CA VAL A 46 7.72 -2.46 11.43
C VAL A 46 8.25 -1.90 10.11
N HIS A 47 7.46 -2.10 9.07
CA HIS A 47 7.81 -1.74 7.70
C HIS A 47 6.78 -0.74 7.17
N GLY A 48 7.25 0.22 6.39
CA GLY A 48 6.42 1.26 5.77
C GLY A 48 6.74 1.40 4.30
N VAL A 49 5.73 1.69 3.50
CA VAL A 49 5.84 1.91 2.06
C VAL A 49 4.80 2.95 1.64
N ALA A 50 5.08 3.72 0.57
CA ALA A 50 4.02 4.45 -0.13
C ALA A 50 3.13 3.45 -0.90
N ILE A 51 2.04 3.91 -1.52
CA ILE A 51 1.01 3.00 -2.03
C ILE A 51 1.58 2.02 -3.06
N PRO A 52 1.63 0.71 -2.72
CA PRO A 52 2.27 -0.27 -3.58
C PRO A 52 1.29 -0.79 -4.64
N THR A 53 1.84 -1.40 -5.68
CA THR A 53 1.07 -2.27 -6.59
C THR A 53 0.86 -3.64 -5.94
N ILE A 54 0.05 -4.49 -6.58
CA ILE A 54 -0.13 -5.89 -6.13
C ILE A 54 1.22 -6.62 -6.10
N ASP A 55 2.00 -6.48 -7.17
CA ASP A 55 3.34 -7.08 -7.25
C ASP A 55 4.28 -6.47 -6.21
N GLY A 56 4.16 -5.17 -5.93
CA GLY A 56 4.89 -4.50 -4.86
C GLY A 56 4.63 -5.09 -3.48
N ILE A 57 3.39 -5.45 -3.17
CA ILE A 57 3.06 -6.14 -1.91
C ILE A 57 3.78 -7.49 -1.85
N GLN A 58 3.76 -8.27 -2.93
CA GLN A 58 4.47 -9.56 -2.98
C GLN A 58 5.98 -9.40 -2.81
N ASN A 59 6.56 -8.40 -3.48
CA ASN A 59 7.98 -8.08 -3.38
C ASN A 59 8.37 -7.66 -1.97
N VAL A 60 7.54 -6.87 -1.27
CA VAL A 60 7.77 -6.51 0.14
C VAL A 60 7.72 -7.76 1.03
N LEU A 61 6.72 -8.63 0.86
CA LEU A 61 6.60 -9.86 1.65
C LEU A 61 7.82 -10.79 1.46
N ASN A 62 8.32 -10.90 0.24
CA ASN A 62 9.54 -11.65 -0.07
C ASN A 62 10.77 -11.01 0.56
N HIS A 63 10.89 -9.68 0.46
CA HIS A 63 12.00 -8.91 1.02
C HIS A 63 12.10 -9.04 2.55
N ILE A 64 10.98 -9.02 3.27
CA ILE A 64 10.97 -9.18 4.73
C ILE A 64 11.05 -10.65 5.20
N GLY A 65 11.18 -11.60 4.27
CA GLY A 65 11.28 -13.03 4.60
C GLY A 65 9.97 -13.63 5.13
N ALA A 66 8.80 -13.09 4.74
CA ALA A 66 7.51 -13.55 5.27
C ALA A 66 7.13 -14.98 4.86
N GLN A 67 7.89 -15.62 3.97
CA GLN A 67 7.55 -16.95 3.46
C GLN A 67 7.82 -18.06 4.48
N GLN A 68 8.92 -18.01 5.25
CA GLN A 68 9.21 -18.91 6.39
C GLN A 68 10.24 -18.28 7.32
N ILE A 69 9.86 -18.03 8.58
CA ILE A 69 10.81 -17.68 9.65
C ILE A 69 10.85 -18.89 10.59
N ASP A 70 12.00 -19.57 10.67
CA ASP A 70 12.24 -20.71 11.58
C ASP A 70 11.20 -21.85 11.49
N GLY A 71 10.76 -22.20 10.28
CA GLY A 71 9.77 -23.27 10.05
C GLY A 71 8.35 -22.94 10.53
N LYS A 72 8.11 -21.71 11.01
CA LYS A 72 6.79 -21.19 11.36
C LYS A 72 6.33 -20.20 10.29
N ARG A 73 5.02 -20.23 10.02
CA ARG A 73 4.38 -19.30 9.09
C ARG A 73 4.41 -17.90 9.71
N ALA A 74 5.08 -16.95 9.06
CA ALA A 74 5.10 -15.56 9.52
C ALA A 74 3.70 -14.96 9.42
N GLN A 75 3.22 -14.33 10.49
CA GLN A 75 1.96 -13.60 10.48
C GLN A 75 2.25 -12.14 10.16
N VAL A 76 1.81 -11.70 8.98
CA VAL A 76 1.97 -10.31 8.54
C VAL A 76 0.63 -9.59 8.62
N LEU A 77 0.61 -8.44 9.29
CA LEU A 77 -0.54 -7.55 9.35
C LEU A 77 -0.28 -6.33 8.47
N TRP A 78 -1.03 -6.24 7.37
CA TRP A 78 -0.97 -5.10 6.45
C TRP A 78 -2.08 -4.10 6.78
N ILE A 79 -1.72 -2.90 7.27
CA ILE A 79 -2.68 -1.86 7.63
C ILE A 79 -2.50 -0.67 6.70
N ASN A 80 -3.60 -0.23 6.07
CA ASN A 80 -3.65 1.05 5.38
C ASN A 80 -4.14 2.12 6.37
N LEU A 81 -3.35 3.19 6.53
CA LEU A 81 -3.63 4.30 7.45
C LEU A 81 -4.35 5.49 6.77
N ARG A 82 -4.68 5.40 5.48
CA ARG A 82 -5.44 6.46 4.78
C ARG A 82 -6.86 6.53 5.30
N GLU A 83 -7.31 7.73 5.65
CA GLU A 83 -8.69 8.01 6.01
C GLU A 83 -9.61 7.99 4.78
N GLU A 84 -9.10 8.42 3.63
CA GLU A 84 -9.88 8.48 2.40
C GLU A 84 -10.24 7.07 1.90
N PRO A 85 -11.44 6.87 1.33
CA PRO A 85 -11.82 5.58 0.80
C PRO A 85 -10.93 5.25 -0.41
N VAL A 86 -10.13 4.20 -0.25
CA VAL A 86 -9.34 3.61 -1.33
C VAL A 86 -10.16 2.51 -1.98
N ARG A 87 -10.18 2.46 -3.32
CA ARG A 87 -10.84 1.38 -4.08
C ARG A 87 -9.87 0.72 -5.04
N LEU A 88 -9.93 -0.60 -5.10
CA LEU A 88 -9.24 -1.39 -6.12
C LEU A 88 -10.14 -1.51 -7.35
N ILE A 89 -9.67 -1.05 -8.50
CA ILE A 89 -10.35 -1.19 -9.79
C ILE A 89 -9.32 -1.67 -10.81
N CYS A 90 -9.58 -2.81 -11.47
CA CYS A 90 -8.65 -3.43 -12.44
C CYS A 90 -7.22 -3.52 -11.90
N SER A 91 -7.06 -4.05 -10.68
CA SER A 91 -5.75 -4.21 -10.00
C SER A 91 -5.01 -2.92 -9.67
N MET A 92 -5.61 -1.75 -9.87
CA MET A 92 -5.05 -0.45 -9.52
C MET A 92 -5.81 0.19 -8.36
N LEU A 93 -5.07 0.79 -7.43
CA LEU A 93 -5.62 1.51 -6.29
C LEU A 93 -5.96 2.95 -6.70
N PHE A 94 -7.18 3.37 -6.37
CA PHE A 94 -7.69 4.71 -6.63
C PHE A 94 -8.15 5.38 -5.34
N LEU A 95 -7.86 6.67 -5.25
CA LEU A 95 -8.41 7.58 -4.25
C LEU A 95 -9.66 8.27 -4.81
N HIS A 96 -10.64 8.44 -3.93
CA HIS A 96 -11.75 9.33 -4.17
C HIS A 96 -11.39 10.77 -3.79
N VAL A 97 -11.56 11.72 -4.71
CA VAL A 97 -11.35 13.15 -4.45
C VAL A 97 -12.63 13.93 -4.78
N ARG A 98 -13.05 14.83 -3.88
CA ARG A 98 -14.11 15.80 -4.15
C ARG A 98 -13.52 17.04 -4.81
N VAL A 99 -14.17 17.51 -5.89
CA VAL A 99 -13.78 18.71 -6.64
C VAL A 99 -14.65 19.89 -6.22
#